data_AF-A0A4Q7MFV9-F1
#
_entry.id   AF-A0A4Q7MFV9-F1
#
_cell.length_a   1.000
_cell.length_b   1.000
_cell.length_c   1.000
_cell.angle_alpha   90.00
_cell.angle_beta   90.00
_cell.angle_gamma   90.00
#
_symmetry.space_group_name_H-M   'P 1'
#
loop_
_entity.id
_entity.type
_entity.pdbx_description
1 polymer ?
#
loop_
_entity_poly.entity_id
_entity_poly.type
_entity_poly.pdbx_seq_one_letter_code
_entity_poly.pdbx_strand_id
1 'polypeptide(L)'
;MIDRLWDFSDPAASEERFREAADDDEHPAHVRAVMTTQLARALGIQGRFAEAIDVLDGVVAAGIPSDDSERDVAEVRARVDIERGRILAASDRRPDSVPVLTRAVREAALAGSPFLVLDALHMLALNDEGHEEEWAAEGFDVLAGSRDPRVLRWGVALHNNLGWTMHDSGRAEAALAEFQQAVEAADLYGTAEQQHVARWSIARCLRTLGRTDEALDLQRELARARPDDPYVQSELAALTAEEPTIEA
;
A
#
# COMPACT_ATOMS: atom_id res chain seq x y z
N MET A 1 10.50 15.33 1.57
CA MET A 1 10.79 15.68 0.17
C MET A 1 9.92 14.86 -0.76
N ILE A 2 10.09 13.54 -0.81
CA ILE A 2 9.31 12.60 -1.65
C ILE A 2 7.79 12.83 -1.54
N ASP A 3 7.25 12.89 -0.32
CA ASP A 3 5.79 13.00 -0.10
C ASP A 3 5.17 14.28 -0.72
N ARG A 4 5.96 15.33 -0.96
CA ARG A 4 5.47 16.58 -1.59
C ARG A 4 5.47 16.54 -3.10
N LEU A 5 6.21 15.60 -3.70
CA LEU A 5 6.29 15.43 -5.15
C LEU A 5 5.18 14.52 -5.67
N TRP A 6 4.64 13.67 -4.79
CA TRP A 6 3.53 12.77 -5.10
C TRP A 6 2.17 13.46 -5.15
N ASP A 7 1.48 13.21 -6.24
CA ASP A 7 0.04 13.28 -6.40
C ASP A 7 -0.43 11.94 -7.01
N PHE A 8 -1.02 11.07 -6.19
CA PHE A 8 -1.49 9.76 -6.65
C PHE A 8 -2.72 9.84 -7.57
N SER A 9 -3.43 10.97 -7.58
CA SER A 9 -4.53 11.22 -8.53
C SER A 9 -4.03 11.68 -9.90
N ASP A 10 -2.80 12.19 -9.96
CA ASP A 10 -2.11 12.59 -11.18
C ASP A 10 -0.66 12.03 -11.20
N PRO A 11 -0.51 10.73 -11.53
CA PRO A 11 0.79 10.09 -11.58
C PRO A 11 1.69 10.67 -12.68
N ALA A 12 1.12 11.27 -13.74
CA ALA A 12 1.89 11.90 -14.82
C ALA A 12 2.55 13.20 -14.34
N ALA A 13 1.84 14.04 -13.58
CA ALA A 13 2.46 15.21 -12.96
C ALA A 13 3.52 14.83 -11.91
N SER A 14 3.29 13.74 -11.17
CA SER A 14 4.29 13.20 -10.24
C SER A 14 5.55 12.73 -10.97
N GLU A 15 5.39 12.04 -12.11
CA GLU A 15 6.48 11.60 -12.97
C GLU A 15 7.37 12.77 -13.39
N GLU A 16 6.79 13.88 -13.86
CA GLU A 16 7.54 15.07 -14.27
C GLU A 16 8.36 15.64 -13.11
N ARG A 17 7.75 15.81 -11.93
CA ARG A 17 8.43 16.31 -10.73
C ARG A 17 9.57 15.40 -10.27
N PHE A 18 9.39 14.08 -10.32
CA PHE A 18 10.45 13.14 -9.95
C PHE A 18 11.58 13.10 -10.97
N ARG A 19 11.27 13.29 -12.25
CA ARG A 19 12.30 13.44 -13.30
C ARG A 19 13.15 14.68 -13.06
N GLU A 20 12.52 15.83 -12.85
CA GLU A 20 13.24 17.08 -12.52
C GLU A 20 14.12 16.91 -11.28
N ALA A 21 13.60 16.30 -10.21
CA ALA A 21 14.36 16.08 -8.98
C ALA A 21 15.50 15.05 -9.14
N ALA A 22 15.36 14.08 -10.05
CA ALA A 22 16.40 13.10 -10.36
C ALA A 22 17.52 13.69 -11.23
N ASP A 23 17.21 14.67 -12.07
CA ASP A 23 18.15 15.34 -12.98
C ASP A 23 18.84 16.57 -12.34
N ASP A 24 18.44 16.96 -11.13
CA ASP A 24 19.01 18.08 -10.40
C ASP A 24 20.35 17.71 -9.74
N ASP A 25 21.45 18.12 -10.41
CA ASP A 25 22.83 17.91 -9.98
C ASP A 25 23.19 18.59 -8.64
N GLU A 26 22.34 19.49 -8.09
CA GLU A 26 22.52 20.04 -6.74
C GLU A 26 22.25 18.97 -5.66
N HIS A 27 21.47 17.94 -5.97
CA HIS A 27 21.23 16.83 -5.05
C HIS A 27 22.39 15.83 -5.02
N PRO A 28 22.72 15.24 -3.86
CA PRO A 28 23.65 14.12 -3.77
C PRO A 28 23.21 12.93 -4.64
N ALA A 29 24.17 12.10 -5.06
CA ALA A 29 23.92 10.98 -5.96
C ALA A 29 22.89 9.98 -5.40
N HIS A 30 22.97 9.61 -4.12
CA HIS A 30 21.95 8.75 -3.49
C HIS A 30 20.55 9.40 -3.52
N VAL A 31 20.43 10.71 -3.32
CA VAL A 31 19.13 11.41 -3.36
C VAL A 31 18.55 11.37 -4.77
N ARG A 32 19.36 11.65 -5.80
CA ARG A 32 18.92 11.55 -7.20
C ARG A 32 18.48 10.14 -7.53
N ALA A 33 19.24 9.12 -7.12
CA ALA A 33 18.87 7.71 -7.30
C ALA A 33 17.54 7.37 -6.59
N VAL A 34 17.31 7.86 -5.37
CA VAL A 34 16.02 7.72 -4.68
C VAL A 34 14.90 8.35 -5.51
N MET A 35 15.08 9.55 -6.07
CA MET A 35 14.08 10.18 -6.94
C MET A 35 13.84 9.39 -8.22
N THR A 36 14.88 8.81 -8.82
CA THR A 36 14.76 7.92 -9.98
C THR A 36 13.92 6.67 -9.67
N THR A 37 13.99 6.11 -8.46
CA THR A 37 13.09 5.00 -8.07
C THR A 37 11.63 5.45 -7.96
N GLN A 38 11.38 6.68 -7.53
CA GLN A 38 10.02 7.23 -7.47
C GLN A 38 9.47 7.59 -8.86
N LEU A 39 10.34 8.04 -9.77
CA LEU A 39 10.03 8.17 -11.19
C LEU A 39 9.58 6.81 -11.78
N ALA A 40 10.33 5.73 -11.51
CA ALA A 40 9.93 4.39 -11.94
C ALA A 40 8.58 3.96 -11.36
N ARG A 41 8.31 4.28 -10.08
CA ARG A 41 6.99 4.04 -9.46
C ARG A 41 5.87 4.78 -10.19
N ALA A 42 6.08 6.05 -10.53
CA ALA A 42 5.09 6.86 -11.25
C ALA A 42 4.81 6.30 -12.67
N LEU A 43 5.86 5.86 -13.37
CA LEU A 43 5.74 5.15 -14.64
C LEU A 43 4.96 3.82 -14.50
N GLY A 44 5.25 3.06 -13.44
CA GLY A 44 4.57 1.80 -13.13
C GLY A 44 3.08 1.97 -12.87
N ILE A 45 2.67 2.99 -12.11
CA ILE A 45 1.25 3.31 -11.87
C ILE A 45 0.52 3.63 -13.20
N GLN A 46 1.21 4.22 -14.17
CA GLN A 46 0.69 4.50 -15.50
C GLN A 46 0.73 3.28 -16.45
N GLY A 47 1.16 2.11 -15.98
CA GLY A 47 1.28 0.89 -16.78
C GLY A 47 2.47 0.88 -17.75
N ARG A 48 3.37 1.87 -17.67
CA ARG A 48 4.58 1.98 -18.50
C ARG A 48 5.70 1.10 -17.95
N PHE A 49 5.44 -0.19 -17.82
CA PHE A 49 6.29 -1.13 -17.09
C PHE A 49 7.69 -1.30 -17.70
N ALA A 50 7.81 -1.36 -19.03
CA ALA A 50 9.11 -1.50 -19.69
C ALA A 50 10.01 -0.30 -19.40
N GLU A 51 9.47 0.91 -19.52
CA GLU A 51 10.20 2.14 -19.22
C GLU A 51 10.57 2.24 -17.73
N ALA A 52 9.65 1.83 -16.84
CA ALA A 52 9.95 1.78 -15.41
C ALA A 52 11.11 0.81 -15.10
N ILE A 53 11.15 -0.36 -15.76
CA ILE A 53 12.25 -1.31 -15.62
C ILE A 53 13.56 -0.71 -16.15
N ASP A 54 13.56 -0.08 -17.32
CA ASP A 54 14.76 0.54 -17.90
C ASP A 54 15.33 1.64 -16.96
N VAL A 55 14.45 2.43 -16.34
CA VAL A 55 14.83 3.43 -15.34
C VAL A 55 15.49 2.78 -14.11
N LEU A 56 14.92 1.69 -13.59
CA LEU A 56 15.48 0.96 -12.45
C LEU A 56 16.81 0.28 -12.78
N ASP A 57 16.94 -0.29 -13.99
CA ASP A 57 18.18 -0.87 -14.49
C ASP A 57 19.28 0.19 -14.63
N GLY A 58 18.92 1.42 -15.05
CA GLY A 58 19.82 2.58 -15.06
C GLY A 58 20.38 2.91 -13.68
N VAL A 59 19.55 2.91 -12.63
CA VAL A 59 20.00 3.14 -11.24
C VAL A 59 20.99 2.06 -10.81
N VAL A 60 20.71 0.79 -11.09
CA VAL A 60 21.60 -0.32 -10.74
C VAL A 60 22.92 -0.25 -11.50
N ALA A 61 22.88 0.10 -12.79
CA ALA A 61 24.06 0.18 -13.65
C ALA A 61 24.98 1.36 -13.30
N ALA A 62 24.40 2.51 -12.95
CA ALA A 62 25.17 3.67 -12.49
C ALA A 62 25.91 3.39 -11.18
N GLY A 63 25.33 2.52 -10.34
CA GLY A 63 25.80 2.31 -8.98
C GLY A 63 25.59 3.57 -8.12
N ILE A 64 25.87 3.44 -6.83
CA ILE A 64 25.88 4.57 -5.91
C ILE A 64 27.35 4.85 -5.58
N PRO A 65 27.82 6.10 -5.68
CA PRO A 65 29.22 6.43 -5.41
C PRO A 65 29.70 5.93 -4.04
N SER A 66 30.98 5.60 -3.95
CA SER A 66 31.61 5.02 -2.75
C SER A 66 31.63 5.94 -1.53
N ASP A 67 31.31 7.21 -1.71
CA ASP A 67 31.31 8.22 -0.65
C ASP A 67 29.98 8.23 0.13
N ASP A 68 28.93 7.58 -0.39
CA ASP A 68 27.67 7.38 0.31
C ASP A 68 27.77 6.21 1.31
N SER A 69 26.97 6.25 2.38
CA SER A 69 27.06 5.22 3.42
C SER A 69 26.49 3.88 2.95
N GLU A 70 26.92 2.77 3.56
CA GLU A 70 26.34 1.44 3.29
C GLU A 70 24.81 1.43 3.47
N ARG A 71 24.27 2.30 4.33
CA ARG A 71 22.83 2.47 4.54
C ARG A 71 22.14 3.14 3.37
N ASP A 72 22.75 4.17 2.79
CA ASP A 72 22.19 4.87 1.61
C ASP A 72 22.17 3.94 0.40
N VAL A 73 23.23 3.13 0.25
CA VAL A 73 23.30 2.09 -0.79
C VAL A 73 22.18 1.06 -0.61
N ALA A 74 21.99 0.57 0.62
CA ALA A 74 20.92 -0.37 0.95
C ALA A 74 19.52 0.23 0.76
N GLU A 75 19.32 1.54 1.06
CA GLU A 75 18.04 2.22 0.84
C GLU A 75 17.64 2.18 -0.64
N VAL A 76 18.55 2.56 -1.52
CA VAL A 76 18.26 2.57 -2.97
C VAL A 76 18.01 1.16 -3.48
N ARG A 77 18.80 0.16 -3.05
CA ARG A 77 18.56 -1.24 -3.41
C ARG A 77 17.17 -1.72 -2.97
N ALA A 78 16.79 -1.42 -1.73
CA ALA A 78 15.47 -1.74 -1.22
C ALA A 78 14.36 -1.12 -2.08
N ARG A 79 14.48 0.17 -2.41
CA ARG A 79 13.51 0.87 -3.27
C ARG A 79 13.44 0.25 -4.67
N VAL A 80 14.58 -0.02 -5.30
CA VAL A 80 14.62 -0.69 -6.62
C VAL A 80 13.88 -2.04 -6.57
N ASP A 81 14.12 -2.82 -5.53
CA ASP A 81 13.50 -4.13 -5.39
C ASP A 81 12.00 -4.06 -5.09
N ILE A 82 11.56 -3.10 -4.27
CA ILE A 82 10.14 -2.84 -4.04
C ILE A 82 9.45 -2.51 -5.36
N GLU A 83 10.00 -1.58 -6.15
CA GLU A 83 9.36 -1.18 -7.41
C GLU A 83 9.37 -2.32 -8.46
N ARG A 84 10.46 -3.10 -8.55
CA ARG A 84 10.47 -4.31 -9.39
C ARG A 84 9.44 -5.33 -8.94
N GLY A 85 9.32 -5.54 -7.64
CA GLY A 85 8.30 -6.42 -7.05
C GLY A 85 6.89 -5.98 -7.42
N ARG A 86 6.59 -4.67 -7.32
CA ARG A 86 5.30 -4.10 -7.76
C ARG A 86 5.03 -4.34 -9.24
N ILE A 87 6.02 -4.12 -10.12
CA ILE A 87 5.85 -4.31 -11.56
C ILE A 87 5.59 -5.79 -11.89
N LEU A 88 6.32 -6.71 -11.25
CA LEU A 88 6.10 -8.15 -11.43
C LEU A 88 4.69 -8.57 -10.96
N ALA A 89 4.27 -8.11 -9.78
CA ALA A 89 2.92 -8.33 -9.26
C ALA A 89 1.83 -7.81 -10.22
N ALA A 90 1.98 -6.57 -10.70
CA ALA A 90 1.04 -5.94 -11.63
C ALA A 90 1.02 -6.58 -13.03
N SER A 91 2.10 -7.28 -13.41
CA SER A 91 2.23 -8.01 -14.67
C SER A 91 1.79 -9.48 -14.58
N ASP A 92 1.00 -9.84 -13.55
CA ASP A 92 0.53 -11.19 -13.25
C ASP A 92 1.66 -12.24 -13.07
N ARG A 93 2.82 -11.77 -12.59
CA ARG A 93 3.98 -12.60 -12.27
C ARG A 93 4.24 -12.60 -10.76
N ARG A 94 3.17 -12.80 -9.97
CA ARG A 94 3.22 -12.77 -8.50
C ARG A 94 4.32 -13.68 -7.91
N PRO A 95 4.50 -14.96 -8.33
CA PRO A 95 5.57 -15.79 -7.80
C PRO A 95 6.99 -15.23 -8.03
N ASP A 96 7.20 -14.50 -9.13
CA ASP A 96 8.50 -13.90 -9.45
C ASP A 96 8.77 -12.65 -8.58
N SER A 97 7.72 -12.01 -8.04
CA SER A 97 7.85 -10.83 -7.18
C SER A 97 8.41 -11.19 -5.79
N VAL A 98 8.08 -12.38 -5.27
CA VAL A 98 8.40 -12.79 -3.89
C VAL A 98 9.90 -12.74 -3.60
N PRO A 99 10.80 -13.37 -4.39
CA PRO A 99 12.24 -13.33 -4.11
C PRO A 99 12.82 -11.91 -4.12
N VAL A 100 12.29 -11.03 -4.97
CA VAL A 100 12.74 -9.64 -5.10
C VAL A 100 12.28 -8.84 -3.88
N LEU A 101 11.02 -8.99 -3.47
CA LEU A 101 10.48 -8.33 -2.29
C LEU A 101 11.12 -8.84 -0.99
N THR A 102 11.41 -10.14 -0.86
CA THR A 102 12.19 -10.68 0.27
C THR A 102 13.58 -10.07 0.33
N ARG A 103 14.23 -9.83 -0.82
CA ARG A 103 15.50 -9.09 -0.86
C ARG A 103 15.31 -7.65 -0.41
N ALA A 104 14.22 -7.01 -0.83
CA ALA A 104 13.90 -5.65 -0.43
C ALA A 104 13.74 -5.49 1.09
N VAL A 105 13.09 -6.44 1.77
CA VAL A 105 13.00 -6.45 3.25
C VAL A 105 14.39 -6.41 3.89
N ARG A 106 15.31 -7.24 3.39
CA ARG A 106 16.68 -7.33 3.92
C ARG A 106 17.47 -6.04 3.69
N GLU A 107 17.40 -5.49 2.47
CA GLU A 107 18.08 -4.23 2.14
C GLU A 107 17.48 -3.06 2.92
N ALA A 108 16.16 -3.01 3.10
CA ALA A 108 15.50 -2.00 3.92
C ALA A 108 15.91 -2.08 5.41
N ALA A 109 16.08 -3.29 5.93
CA ALA A 109 16.59 -3.51 7.28
C ALA A 109 18.06 -3.06 7.42
N LEU A 110 18.92 -3.34 6.42
CA LEU A 110 20.30 -2.85 6.37
C LEU A 110 20.37 -1.32 6.30
N ALA A 111 19.44 -0.70 5.56
CA ALA A 111 19.27 0.75 5.51
C ALA A 111 18.80 1.34 6.86
N GLY A 112 18.29 0.50 7.77
CA GLY A 112 17.70 0.95 9.02
C GLY A 112 16.39 1.71 8.80
N SER A 113 15.60 1.33 7.79
CA SER A 113 14.36 2.00 7.40
C SER A 113 13.13 1.12 7.69
N PRO A 114 12.51 1.23 8.88
CA PRO A 114 11.25 0.54 9.19
C PRO A 114 10.16 0.84 8.17
N PHE A 115 10.15 2.05 7.61
CA PHE A 115 9.20 2.46 6.58
C PHE A 115 9.32 1.61 5.31
N LEU A 116 10.54 1.34 4.82
CA LEU A 116 10.74 0.51 3.63
C LEU A 116 10.59 -0.98 3.94
N VAL A 117 10.92 -1.41 5.16
CA VAL A 117 10.63 -2.79 5.60
C VAL A 117 9.13 -3.05 5.53
N LEU A 118 8.31 -2.16 6.09
CA LEU A 118 6.85 -2.28 6.05
C LEU A 118 6.30 -2.21 4.64
N ASP A 119 6.88 -1.38 3.77
CA ASP A 119 6.48 -1.32 2.36
C ASP A 119 6.71 -2.66 1.64
N ALA A 120 7.89 -3.26 1.82
CA ALA A 120 8.22 -4.55 1.24
C ALA A 120 7.37 -5.70 1.83
N LEU A 121 7.16 -5.72 3.16
CA LEU A 121 6.31 -6.71 3.84
C LEU A 121 4.85 -6.61 3.40
N HIS A 122 4.33 -5.39 3.25
CA HIS A 122 2.98 -5.18 2.72
C HIS A 122 2.84 -5.72 1.29
N MET A 123 3.84 -5.50 0.44
CA MET A 123 3.86 -6.06 -0.91
C MET A 123 3.95 -7.59 -0.90
N LEU A 124 4.69 -8.21 0.03
CA LEU A 124 4.71 -9.65 0.21
C LEU A 124 3.34 -10.19 0.66
N ALA A 125 2.73 -9.57 1.68
CA ALA A 125 1.42 -9.95 2.19
C ALA A 125 0.32 -9.90 1.12
N LEU A 126 0.48 -9.06 0.09
CA LEU A 126 -0.44 -8.96 -1.04
C LEU A 126 -0.21 -9.98 -2.15
N ASN A 127 0.99 -10.57 -2.25
CA ASN A 127 1.41 -11.28 -3.46
C ASN A 127 2.00 -12.68 -3.22
N ASP A 128 2.31 -13.04 -1.97
CA ASP A 128 2.77 -14.37 -1.58
C ASP A 128 1.61 -15.19 -1.02
N GLU A 129 0.90 -15.86 -1.93
CA GLU A 129 -0.30 -16.63 -1.62
C GLU A 129 -0.01 -17.73 -0.58
N GLY A 130 -0.80 -17.74 0.50
CA GLY A 130 -0.66 -18.67 1.61
C GLY A 130 0.27 -18.21 2.74
N HIS A 131 0.97 -17.08 2.59
CA HIS A 131 1.85 -16.49 3.60
C HIS A 131 1.39 -15.08 4.05
N GLU A 132 0.17 -14.67 3.70
CA GLU A 132 -0.34 -13.32 3.93
C GLU A 132 -0.34 -12.94 5.42
N GLU A 133 -0.82 -13.85 6.28
CA GLU A 133 -0.87 -13.64 7.72
C GLU A 133 0.53 -13.61 8.35
N GLU A 134 1.48 -14.37 7.81
CA GLU A 134 2.87 -14.40 8.28
C GLU A 134 3.57 -13.07 7.99
N TRP A 135 3.45 -12.56 6.76
CA TRP A 135 4.00 -11.26 6.39
C TRP A 135 3.35 -10.09 7.13
N ALA A 136 2.04 -10.17 7.37
CA ALA A 136 1.34 -9.19 8.21
C ALA A 136 1.85 -9.20 9.65
N ALA A 137 2.07 -10.39 10.24
CA ALA A 137 2.62 -10.54 11.59
C ALA A 137 4.02 -9.90 11.73
N GLU A 138 4.92 -10.14 10.77
CA GLU A 138 6.23 -9.47 10.74
C GLU A 138 6.07 -7.94 10.65
N GLY A 139 5.10 -7.45 9.88
CA GLY A 139 4.79 -6.03 9.79
C GLY A 139 4.34 -5.44 11.13
N PHE A 140 3.49 -6.16 11.87
CA PHE A 140 3.04 -5.72 13.20
C PHE A 140 4.18 -5.67 14.21
N ASP A 141 5.15 -6.60 14.15
CA ASP A 141 6.34 -6.55 14.99
C ASP A 141 7.18 -5.28 14.73
N VAL A 142 7.30 -4.87 13.46
CA VAL A 142 7.97 -3.61 13.09
C VAL A 142 7.20 -2.39 13.62
N LEU A 143 5.86 -2.41 13.54
CA LEU A 143 5.02 -1.34 14.08
C LEU A 143 5.15 -1.22 15.61
N ALA A 144 5.13 -2.34 16.33
CA ALA A 144 5.25 -2.38 17.79
C ALA A 144 6.58 -1.79 18.29
N GLY A 145 7.64 -1.87 17.48
CA GLY A 145 8.95 -1.28 17.77
C GLY A 145 9.06 0.23 17.47
N SER A 146 8.05 0.85 16.84
CA SER A 146 8.12 2.22 16.35
C SER A 146 7.34 3.23 17.20
N ARG A 147 7.76 4.49 17.12
CA ARG A 147 7.03 5.66 17.63
C ARG A 147 6.84 6.74 16.57
N ASP A 148 7.36 6.53 15.37
CA ASP A 148 7.24 7.47 14.26
C ASP A 148 5.82 7.39 13.68
N PRO A 149 5.00 8.45 13.71
CA PRO A 149 3.67 8.46 13.13
C PRO A 149 3.63 8.04 11.66
N ARG A 150 4.69 8.36 10.89
CA ARG A 150 4.79 7.95 9.48
C ARG A 150 4.87 6.44 9.33
N VAL A 151 5.59 5.78 10.23
CA VAL A 151 5.72 4.32 10.29
C VAL A 151 4.42 3.72 10.83
N LEU A 152 3.88 4.25 11.93
CA LEU A 152 2.64 3.77 12.56
C LEU A 152 1.43 3.84 11.63
N ARG A 153 1.40 4.80 10.70
CA ARG A 153 0.37 4.91 9.65
C ARG A 153 0.26 3.66 8.76
N TRP A 154 1.30 2.84 8.64
CA TRP A 154 1.22 1.57 7.91
C TRP A 154 0.25 0.57 8.54
N GLY A 155 -0.08 0.71 9.83
CA GLY A 155 -1.10 -0.09 10.49
C GLY A 155 -2.44 -0.06 9.77
N VAL A 156 -2.78 1.07 9.14
CA VAL A 156 -4.00 1.18 8.31
C VAL A 156 -4.00 0.13 7.20
N ALA A 157 -2.94 0.09 6.39
CA ALA A 157 -2.90 -0.75 5.20
C ALA A 157 -2.70 -2.22 5.56
N LEU A 158 -1.89 -2.53 6.57
CA LEU A 158 -1.66 -3.91 7.03
C LEU A 158 -2.92 -4.54 7.60
N HIS A 159 -3.58 -3.88 8.55
CA HIS A 159 -4.84 -4.39 9.13
C HIS A 159 -5.96 -4.46 8.09
N ASN A 160 -6.09 -3.46 7.21
CA ASN A 160 -7.12 -3.49 6.18
C ASN A 160 -6.91 -4.64 5.19
N ASN A 161 -5.67 -4.89 4.75
CA ASN A 161 -5.41 -6.01 3.83
C ASN A 161 -5.59 -7.36 4.49
N LEU A 162 -5.09 -7.53 5.72
CA LEU A 162 -5.29 -8.75 6.48
C LEU A 162 -6.79 -9.02 6.71
N GLY A 163 -7.55 -7.97 7.01
CA GLY A 163 -9.01 -8.03 7.09
C GLY A 163 -9.64 -8.55 5.80
N TRP A 164 -9.23 -8.07 4.63
CA TRP A 164 -9.71 -8.58 3.34
C TRP A 164 -9.32 -10.05 3.10
N THR A 165 -8.07 -10.43 3.39
CA THR A 165 -7.62 -11.82 3.32
C THR A 165 -8.48 -12.75 4.18
N MET A 166 -8.77 -12.35 5.42
CA MET A 166 -9.63 -13.12 6.32
C MET A 166 -11.10 -13.13 5.84
N HIS A 167 -11.60 -12.01 5.34
CA HIS A 167 -12.96 -11.90 4.82
C HIS A 167 -13.17 -12.85 3.64
N ASP A 168 -12.25 -12.84 2.68
CA ASP A 168 -12.35 -13.62 1.45
C ASP A 168 -12.12 -15.12 1.67
N SER A 169 -11.44 -15.49 2.76
CA SER A 169 -11.33 -16.88 3.24
C SER A 169 -12.51 -17.33 4.12
N GLY A 170 -13.56 -16.51 4.25
CA GLY A 170 -14.78 -16.85 4.98
C GLY A 170 -14.71 -16.64 6.50
N ARG A 171 -13.64 -16.00 6.99
CA ARG A 171 -13.45 -15.65 8.41
C ARG A 171 -13.89 -14.22 8.71
N ALA A 172 -15.14 -13.90 8.37
CA ALA A 172 -15.66 -12.53 8.44
C ALA A 172 -15.61 -11.92 9.85
N GLU A 173 -15.81 -12.69 10.93
CA GLU A 173 -15.71 -12.19 12.29
C GLU A 173 -14.28 -11.77 12.66
N ALA A 174 -13.28 -12.54 12.22
CA ALA A 174 -11.87 -12.21 12.43
C ALA A 174 -11.47 -10.98 11.57
N ALA A 175 -11.97 -10.93 10.33
CA ALA A 175 -11.78 -9.78 9.45
C ALA A 175 -12.30 -8.48 10.07
N LEU A 176 -13.46 -8.53 10.73
CA LEU A 176 -14.03 -7.36 11.41
C LEU A 176 -13.09 -6.81 12.49
N ALA A 177 -12.42 -7.67 13.26
CA ALA A 177 -11.46 -7.25 14.26
C ALA A 177 -10.26 -6.52 13.63
N GLU A 178 -9.75 -7.02 12.51
CA GLU A 178 -8.67 -6.37 11.76
C GLU A 178 -9.13 -5.02 11.18
N PHE A 179 -10.32 -4.94 10.58
CA PHE A 179 -10.84 -3.67 10.08
C PHE A 179 -11.04 -2.63 11.20
N GLN A 180 -11.41 -3.06 12.41
CA GLN A 180 -11.47 -2.18 13.58
C GLN A 180 -10.09 -1.61 13.94
N GLN A 181 -9.05 -2.46 13.94
CA GLN A 181 -7.67 -1.99 14.14
C GLN A 181 -7.20 -1.04 13.01
N ALA A 182 -7.63 -1.27 11.76
CA ALA A 182 -7.36 -0.36 10.66
C ALA A 182 -8.01 1.02 10.87
N VAL A 183 -9.24 1.07 11.39
CA VAL A 183 -9.92 2.33 11.74
C VAL A 183 -9.20 3.06 12.88
N GLU A 184 -8.79 2.35 13.94
CA GLU A 184 -8.02 2.95 15.04
C GLU A 184 -6.72 3.58 14.54
N ALA A 185 -5.97 2.88 13.69
CA ALA A 185 -4.77 3.41 13.07
C ALA A 185 -5.07 4.60 12.14
N ALA A 186 -6.18 4.57 11.39
CA ALA A 186 -6.54 5.63 10.46
C ALA A 186 -6.96 6.91 11.18
N ASP A 187 -7.65 6.79 12.32
CA ASP A 187 -8.07 7.92 13.14
C ASP A 187 -6.88 8.61 13.80
N LEU A 188 -5.87 7.85 14.21
CA LEU A 188 -4.67 8.38 14.85
C LEU A 188 -3.64 8.95 13.86
N TYR A 189 -3.43 8.27 12.73
CA TYR A 189 -2.28 8.53 11.85
C TYR A 189 -2.63 8.65 10.37
N GLY A 190 -3.85 8.28 9.97
CA GLY A 190 -4.27 8.20 8.57
C GLY A 190 -4.68 9.54 7.96
N THR A 191 -4.81 9.55 6.63
CA THR A 191 -5.50 10.63 5.91
C THR A 191 -7.01 10.45 6.00
N ALA A 192 -7.77 11.51 5.65
CA ALA A 192 -9.23 11.43 5.50
C ALA A 192 -9.65 10.31 4.53
N GLU A 193 -8.88 10.07 3.47
CA GLU A 193 -9.11 8.95 2.55
C GLU A 193 -9.01 7.59 3.24
N GLN A 194 -7.95 7.39 4.02
CA GLN A 194 -7.74 6.15 4.76
C GLN A 194 -8.80 5.93 5.84
N GLN A 195 -9.23 7.00 6.51
CA GLN A 195 -10.33 6.95 7.48
C GLN A 195 -11.65 6.53 6.83
N HIS A 196 -11.91 7.03 5.62
CA HIS A 196 -13.10 6.68 4.83
C HIS A 196 -13.05 5.23 4.38
N VAL A 197 -11.94 4.79 3.76
CA VAL A 197 -11.75 3.42 3.27
C VAL A 197 -11.83 2.39 4.42
N ALA A 198 -11.18 2.65 5.56
CA ALA A 198 -11.20 1.70 6.69
C ALA A 198 -12.63 1.51 7.26
N ARG A 199 -13.41 2.59 7.36
CA ARG A 199 -14.82 2.52 7.78
C ARG A 199 -15.70 1.83 6.74
N TRP A 200 -15.45 2.07 5.45
CA TRP A 200 -16.15 1.35 4.38
C TRP A 200 -15.91 -0.15 4.46
N SER A 201 -14.68 -0.60 4.77
CA SER A 201 -14.36 -2.02 4.97
C SER A 201 -15.15 -2.63 6.13
N ILE A 202 -15.28 -1.93 7.27
CA ILE A 202 -16.14 -2.37 8.38
C ILE A 202 -17.59 -2.52 7.92
N ALA A 203 -18.15 -1.51 7.25
CA ALA A 203 -19.54 -1.53 6.80
C ALA A 203 -19.82 -2.71 5.85
N ARG A 204 -18.92 -2.96 4.90
CA ARG A 204 -19.04 -4.10 3.98
C ARG A 204 -18.89 -5.44 4.69
N CYS A 205 -18.00 -5.56 5.66
CA CYS A 205 -17.84 -6.76 6.47
C CYS A 205 -19.08 -7.05 7.35
N LEU A 206 -19.67 -6.02 7.96
CA LEU A 206 -20.91 -6.13 8.74
C LEU A 206 -22.07 -6.68 7.90
N ARG A 207 -22.16 -6.27 6.62
CA ARG A 207 -23.14 -6.84 5.68
C ARG A 207 -22.92 -8.33 5.45
N THR A 208 -21.68 -8.78 5.26
CA THR A 208 -21.34 -10.21 5.12
C THR A 208 -21.73 -11.01 6.37
N LEU A 209 -21.62 -10.41 7.55
CA LEU A 209 -22.03 -11.00 8.83
C LEU A 209 -23.55 -10.97 9.08
N GLY A 210 -24.36 -10.43 8.15
CA GLY A 210 -25.80 -10.28 8.33
C GLY A 210 -26.20 -9.19 9.33
N ARG A 211 -25.25 -8.36 9.79
CA ARG A 211 -25.49 -7.20 10.66
C ARG A 211 -25.94 -6.00 9.82
N THR A 212 -27.04 -6.20 9.08
CA THR A 212 -27.53 -5.31 8.02
C THR A 212 -27.83 -3.89 8.50
N ASP A 213 -28.47 -3.74 9.67
CA ASP A 213 -28.81 -2.42 10.20
C ASP A 213 -27.56 -1.59 10.51
N GLU A 214 -26.55 -2.21 11.15
CA GLU A 214 -25.28 -1.54 11.48
C GLU A 214 -24.48 -1.20 10.20
N ALA A 215 -24.47 -2.11 9.22
CA ALA A 215 -23.86 -1.85 7.93
C ALA A 215 -24.54 -0.66 7.22
N LEU A 216 -25.87 -0.61 7.22
CA LEU A 216 -26.65 0.42 6.57
C LEU A 216 -26.47 1.79 7.22
N ASP A 217 -26.44 1.86 8.54
CA ASP A 217 -26.18 3.11 9.26
C ASP A 217 -24.78 3.66 8.95
N LEU A 218 -23.77 2.81 8.96
CA LEU A 218 -22.39 3.21 8.63
C LEU A 218 -22.26 3.64 7.16
N GLN A 219 -22.88 2.92 6.21
CA GLN A 219 -22.87 3.34 4.81
C GLN A 219 -23.59 4.67 4.59
N ARG A 220 -24.69 4.95 5.32
CA ARG A 220 -25.36 6.25 5.26
C ARG A 220 -24.49 7.37 5.79
N GLU A 221 -23.71 7.13 6.84
CA GLU A 221 -22.73 8.11 7.34
C GLU A 221 -21.65 8.42 6.30
N LEU A 222 -21.08 7.37 5.69
CA LEU A 222 -20.10 7.53 4.61
C LEU A 222 -20.68 8.29 3.42
N ALA A 223 -21.93 8.00 3.02
CA ALA A 223 -22.61 8.70 1.94
C ALA A 223 -22.91 10.18 2.27
N ARG A 224 -23.16 10.53 3.53
CA ARG A 224 -23.29 11.97 3.91
C ARG A 224 -21.97 12.71 3.74
N ALA A 225 -20.85 12.06 4.05
CA ALA A 225 -19.52 12.65 3.90
C ALA A 225 -19.09 12.73 2.42
N ARG A 226 -19.42 11.70 1.62
CA ARG A 226 -19.09 11.60 0.19
C ARG A 226 -20.27 11.05 -0.61
N PRO A 227 -21.23 11.91 -1.00
CA PRO A 227 -22.45 11.46 -1.68
C PRO A 227 -22.20 10.74 -3.00
N ASP A 228 -21.14 11.11 -3.71
CA ASP A 228 -20.85 10.60 -5.05
C ASP A 228 -19.87 9.41 -5.06
N ASP A 229 -19.56 8.82 -3.89
CA ASP A 229 -18.66 7.66 -3.81
C ASP A 229 -19.36 6.40 -4.38
N PRO A 230 -18.92 5.86 -5.53
CA PRO A 230 -19.60 4.75 -6.19
C PRO A 230 -19.55 3.45 -5.38
N TYR A 231 -18.51 3.25 -4.55
CA TYR A 231 -18.39 2.06 -3.71
C TYR A 231 -19.40 2.10 -2.57
N VAL A 232 -19.60 3.27 -1.95
CA VAL A 232 -20.62 3.46 -0.92
C VAL A 232 -22.03 3.31 -1.52
N GLN A 233 -22.29 3.91 -2.69
CA GLN A 233 -23.59 3.79 -3.36
C GLN A 233 -23.92 2.34 -3.75
N SER A 234 -22.94 1.58 -4.22
CA SER A 234 -23.10 0.15 -4.50
C SER A 234 -23.48 -0.65 -3.26
N GLU A 235 -22.84 -0.38 -2.11
CA GLU A 235 -23.17 -1.07 -0.86
C GLU A 235 -24.55 -0.70 -0.33
N LEU A 236 -24.94 0.58 -0.42
CA LEU A 236 -26.30 1.01 -0.06
C LEU A 236 -27.35 0.31 -0.92
N ALA A 237 -27.14 0.27 -2.25
CA ALA A 237 -28.04 -0.42 -3.15
C ALA A 237 -28.18 -1.92 -2.79
N ALA A 238 -27.06 -2.58 -2.47
CA ALA A 238 -27.06 -3.98 -2.04
C ALA A 238 -27.79 -4.22 -0.70
N LEU A 239 -27.70 -3.27 0.25
CA LEU A 239 -28.36 -3.35 1.56
C LEU A 239 -29.86 -3.04 1.50
N THR A 240 -30.29 -2.24 0.53
CA THR A 240 -31.69 -1.79 0.39
C THR A 240 -32.47 -2.51 -0.70
N ALA A 241 -31.82 -3.35 -1.51
CA ALA A 241 -32.52 -4.17 -2.48
C ALA A 241 -33.50 -5.11 -1.76
N GLU A 242 -34.78 -5.07 -2.14
CA GLU A 242 -35.77 -5.99 -1.60
C GLU A 242 -35.39 -7.44 -1.94
N GLU A 243 -35.57 -8.37 -0.99
CA GLU A 243 -35.44 -9.79 -1.29
C GLU A 243 -36.39 -10.14 -2.45
N PRO A 244 -35.93 -10.86 -3.48
CA PRO A 244 -36.81 -11.28 -4.56
C PRO A 244 -37.94 -12.11 -3.94
N THR A 245 -39.16 -11.59 -4.01
CA THR A 245 -40.35 -12.31 -3.55
C THR A 245 -40.48 -13.55 -4.43
N ILE A 246 -40.14 -14.72 -3.88
CA ILE A 246 -40.45 -15.99 -4.54
C ILE A 246 -41.96 -16.15 -4.40
N GLU A 247 -42.71 -15.72 -5.42
CA GLU A 247 -44.12 -16.12 -5.55
C GLU A 247 -44.16 -17.65 -5.68
N ALA A 248 -44.83 -18.29 -4.71
CA ALA A 248 -44.99 -19.73 -4.57
C ALA A 248 -45.99 -20.33 -5.57
#